data_AF-A0A0D1LLN6-F1
#
_entry.id   AF-A0A0D1LLN6-F1
#
_cell.length_a   1.000
_cell.length_b   1.000
_cell.length_c   1.000
_cell.angle_alpha   90.00
_cell.angle_beta   90.00
_cell.angle_gamma   90.00
#
_symmetry.space_group_name_H-M   'P 1'
#
loop_
_entity.id
_entity.type
_entity.pdbx_description
1 polymer ?
#
loop_
_entity_poly.entity_id
_entity_poly.type
_entity_poly.pdbx_seq_one_letter_code
_entity_poly.pdbx_strand_id
1 'polypeptide(L)'
;MTEHLYKSVKALADELGVSRTTLYKRAKLNGIELNGNYTSQQIEQLKTVQPKMDTEQKTENISEQNEHFFQSEIQRLSSQLTVKDEQIAELNQQLKQAQKLADQAQQLQLKTQLQLESEQQKVLALETELQQEEVVSEASANDAENKKGFWRRIFG
;
A
#
# COMPACT_ATOMS: atom_id res chain seq x y z
N MET A 1 13.40 4.22 -30.84
CA MET A 1 12.16 4.87 -31.31
C MET A 1 11.19 3.77 -31.69
N THR A 2 10.00 3.74 -31.10
CA THR A 2 8.97 2.76 -31.46
C THR A 2 8.19 3.27 -32.66
N GLU A 3 8.16 2.47 -33.71
CA GLU A 3 7.39 2.71 -34.93
C GLU A 3 6.08 1.93 -34.86
N HIS A 4 5.00 2.57 -35.30
CA HIS A 4 3.66 1.98 -35.34
C HIS A 4 3.23 1.82 -36.80
N LEU A 5 2.98 0.57 -37.19
CA LEU A 5 2.54 0.21 -38.53
C LEU A 5 1.02 0.02 -38.56
N TYR A 6 0.33 0.78 -39.40
CA TYR A 6 -1.10 0.63 -39.64
C TYR A 6 -1.37 0.26 -41.08
N LYS A 7 -2.13 -0.83 -41.28
CA LYS A 7 -2.47 -1.37 -42.62
C LYS A 7 -3.30 -0.42 -43.49
N SER A 8 -3.97 0.56 -42.89
CA SER A 8 -4.78 1.54 -43.58
C SER A 8 -4.97 2.80 -42.75
N VAL A 9 -5.18 3.94 -43.41
CA VAL A 9 -5.66 5.18 -42.80
C VAL A 9 -6.95 4.95 -41.99
N LYS A 10 -7.78 3.97 -42.38
CA LYS A 10 -8.95 3.57 -41.58
C LYS A 10 -8.56 3.02 -40.22
N ALA A 11 -7.64 2.06 -40.20
CA ALA A 11 -7.21 1.40 -38.98
C ALA A 11 -6.59 2.42 -38.03
N LEU A 12 -5.77 3.33 -38.56
CA LEU A 12 -5.22 4.44 -37.78
C LEU A 12 -6.32 5.35 -37.22
N ALA A 13 -7.32 5.72 -38.03
CA ALA A 13 -8.42 6.58 -37.58
C ALA A 13 -9.26 5.90 -36.48
N ASP A 14 -9.58 4.63 -36.66
CA ASP A 14 -10.36 3.83 -35.72
C ASP A 14 -9.60 3.64 -34.39
N GLU A 15 -8.28 3.37 -34.43
CA GLU A 15 -7.40 3.25 -33.24
C GLU A 15 -7.23 4.58 -32.49
N LEU A 16 -7.13 5.69 -33.22
CA LEU A 16 -7.05 7.02 -32.64
C LEU A 16 -8.41 7.56 -32.17
N GLY A 17 -9.51 6.86 -32.46
CA GLY A 17 -10.86 7.29 -32.12
C GLY A 17 -11.30 8.57 -32.85
N VAL A 18 -10.76 8.84 -34.05
CA VAL A 18 -11.04 10.07 -34.82
C VAL A 18 -11.61 9.74 -36.19
N SER A 19 -12.42 10.63 -36.74
CA SER A 19 -12.89 10.45 -38.13
C SER A 19 -11.72 10.55 -39.12
N ARG A 20 -11.80 9.81 -40.24
CA ARG A 20 -10.80 9.90 -41.33
C ARG A 20 -10.60 11.34 -41.80
N THR A 21 -11.67 12.13 -41.93
CA THR A 21 -11.58 13.53 -42.38
C THR A 21 -10.82 14.39 -41.38
N THR A 22 -11.04 14.19 -40.08
CA THR A 22 -10.27 14.83 -39.01
C THR A 22 -8.80 14.43 -39.06
N LEU A 23 -8.52 13.14 -39.28
CA LEU A 23 -7.17 12.63 -39.40
C LEU A 23 -6.40 13.28 -40.57
N TYR A 24 -7.01 13.37 -41.76
CA TYR A 24 -6.41 14.06 -42.91
C TYR A 24 -6.14 15.54 -42.63
N LYS A 25 -7.05 16.23 -41.95
CA LYS A 25 -6.84 17.64 -41.57
C LYS A 25 -5.64 17.79 -40.63
N ARG A 26 -5.55 16.93 -39.61
CA ARG A 26 -4.43 16.96 -38.64
C ARG A 26 -3.10 16.57 -39.28
N ALA A 27 -3.10 15.58 -40.16
CA ALA A 27 -1.92 15.17 -40.91
C ALA A 27 -1.38 16.33 -41.77
N LYS A 28 -2.26 17.03 -42.48
CA LYS A 28 -1.90 18.21 -43.28
C LYS A 28 -1.34 19.35 -42.42
N LEU A 29 -1.93 19.62 -41.25
CA LEU A 29 -1.48 20.67 -40.34
C LEU A 29 -0.10 20.37 -39.74
N ASN A 30 0.17 19.11 -39.42
CA ASN A 30 1.44 18.68 -38.82
C ASN A 30 2.50 18.27 -39.86
N GLY A 31 2.21 18.37 -41.16
CA GLY A 31 3.12 17.94 -42.23
C GLY A 31 3.43 16.43 -42.22
N ILE A 32 2.50 15.60 -41.74
CA ILE A 32 2.67 14.15 -41.62
C ILE A 32 2.06 13.46 -42.85
N GLU A 33 2.84 12.62 -43.51
CA GLU A 33 2.35 11.76 -44.60
C GLU A 33 1.65 10.51 -44.04
N LEU A 34 0.46 10.21 -44.56
CA LEU A 34 -0.32 9.05 -44.15
C LEU A 34 0.09 7.78 -44.91
N ASN A 35 1.35 7.38 -44.75
CA ASN A 35 1.98 6.27 -45.48
C ASN A 35 1.88 4.90 -44.78
N GLY A 36 1.38 4.87 -43.54
CA GLY A 36 1.22 3.64 -42.75
C GLY A 36 2.29 3.42 -41.68
N ASN A 37 3.42 4.13 -41.73
CA ASN A 37 4.51 4.06 -40.74
C ASN A 37 4.60 5.36 -39.97
N TYR A 38 4.38 5.30 -38.66
CA TYR A 38 4.37 6.51 -37.82
C TYR A 38 5.25 6.34 -36.59
N THR A 39 5.98 7.39 -36.24
CA THR A 39 6.66 7.44 -34.94
C THR A 39 5.65 7.67 -33.82
N SER A 40 6.00 7.31 -32.59
CA SER A 40 5.14 7.60 -31.43
C SER A 40 4.79 9.09 -31.31
N GLN A 41 5.72 9.99 -31.67
CA GLN A 41 5.46 11.44 -31.68
C GLN A 41 4.42 11.84 -32.73
N GLN A 42 4.49 11.28 -33.94
CA GLN A 42 3.50 11.52 -34.99
C GLN A 42 2.11 11.01 -34.58
N ILE A 43 2.06 9.86 -33.91
CA ILE A 43 0.80 9.31 -33.37
C ILE A 43 0.17 10.23 -32.33
N GLU A 44 0.96 10.80 -31.42
CA GLU A 44 0.46 11.79 -30.46
C GLU A 44 -0.01 13.09 -31.13
N GLN A 45 0.73 13.58 -32.14
CA GLN A 45 0.33 14.76 -32.92
C GLN A 45 -0.97 14.53 -33.70
N LEU A 46 -1.22 13.32 -34.19
CA LEU A 46 -2.46 12.96 -34.88
C LEU A 46 -3.62 12.73 -33.90
N LYS A 47 -3.34 12.29 -32.66
CA LYS A 47 -4.34 12.10 -31.60
C LYS A 47 -4.84 13.41 -31.01
N THR A 48 -3.96 14.39 -30.83
CA THR A 48 -4.27 15.64 -30.13
C THR A 48 -5.16 16.57 -30.96
N VAL A 49 -6.10 17.24 -30.27
CA VAL A 49 -6.96 18.27 -30.87
C VAL A 49 -6.20 19.59 -30.78
N GLN A 50 -5.48 19.98 -31.83
CA GLN A 50 -4.96 21.34 -31.87
C GLN A 50 -6.11 22.33 -32.11
N PRO A 51 -6.23 23.41 -31.32
CA PRO A 51 -7.17 24.48 -31.60
C PRO A 51 -6.82 25.13 -32.94
N LYS A 52 -7.84 25.46 -33.74
CA LYS A 52 -7.68 26.06 -35.07
C LYS A 52 -6.87 27.36 -34.96
N MET A 53 -5.69 27.40 -35.58
CA MET A 53 -4.98 28.64 -35.86
C MET A 53 -5.42 29.09 -37.26
N ASP A 54 -6.42 29.97 -37.31
CA ASP A 54 -6.76 30.66 -38.55
C ASP A 54 -5.68 31.72 -38.84
N THR A 55 -5.31 31.78 -40.11
CA THR A 55 -4.09 32.32 -40.68
C THR A 55 -4.02 33.87 -40.62
N GLU A 56 -2.88 34.37 -40.11
CA GLU A 56 -2.10 35.53 -40.61
C GLU A 56 -2.28 37.01 -40.18
N GLN A 57 -3.12 37.43 -39.24
CA GLN A 57 -3.09 38.86 -38.79
C GLN A 57 -3.15 39.12 -37.27
N LYS A 58 -2.91 38.12 -36.42
CA LYS A 58 -3.05 38.26 -34.95
C LYS A 58 -1.92 37.59 -34.18
N THR A 59 -0.69 37.64 -34.70
CA THR A 59 0.45 36.86 -34.20
C THR A 59 1.05 37.39 -32.90
N GLU A 60 0.99 38.69 -32.61
CA GLU A 60 1.61 39.25 -31.39
C GLU A 60 0.69 39.18 -30.15
N ASN A 61 -0.61 39.41 -30.29
CA ASN A 61 -1.54 39.36 -29.15
C ASN A 61 -1.92 37.91 -28.73
N ILE A 62 -1.82 36.93 -29.63
CA ILE A 62 -2.12 35.52 -29.32
C ILE A 62 -0.93 34.84 -28.64
N SER A 63 0.31 35.19 -28.97
CA SER A 63 1.48 34.63 -28.26
C SER A 63 1.47 35.03 -26.79
N GLU A 64 1.17 36.30 -26.47
CA GLU A 64 1.09 36.77 -25.08
C GLU A 64 -0.08 36.14 -24.31
N GLN A 65 -1.27 36.03 -24.93
CA GLN A 65 -2.42 35.35 -24.29
C GLN A 65 -2.16 33.86 -24.06
N ASN A 66 -1.51 33.18 -25.01
CA ASN A 66 -1.16 31.79 -24.85
C ASN A 66 -0.07 31.61 -23.80
N GLU A 67 0.96 32.45 -23.77
CA GLU A 67 2.01 32.40 -22.74
C GLU A 67 1.43 32.63 -21.34
N HIS A 68 0.56 33.62 -21.17
CA HIS A 68 -0.13 33.84 -19.88
C HIS A 68 -1.02 32.66 -19.48
N PHE A 69 -1.72 32.05 -20.44
CA PHE A 69 -2.52 30.85 -20.18
C PHE A 69 -1.63 29.68 -19.75
N PHE A 70 -0.55 29.38 -20.48
CA PHE A 70 0.39 28.32 -20.13
C PHE A 70 1.08 28.58 -18.79
N GLN A 71 1.45 29.83 -18.50
CA GLN A 71 2.06 30.18 -17.22
C GLN A 71 1.07 30.01 -16.06
N SER A 72 -0.20 30.40 -16.24
CA SER A 72 -1.24 30.17 -15.25
C SER A 72 -1.51 28.69 -15.00
N GLU A 73 -1.49 27.88 -16.06
CA GLU A 73 -1.69 26.44 -15.97
C GLU A 73 -0.49 25.74 -15.32
N ILE A 74 0.74 26.16 -15.64
CA ILE A 74 1.96 25.69 -14.96
C ILE A 74 1.88 26.04 -13.48
N GLN A 75 1.53 27.27 -13.12
CA GLN A 75 1.41 27.69 -11.72
C GLN A 75 0.34 26.90 -10.97
N ARG A 76 -0.81 26.63 -11.61
CA ARG A 76 -1.89 25.81 -11.06
C ARG A 76 -1.44 24.35 -10.85
N LEU A 77 -0.72 23.78 -11.81
CA LEU A 77 -0.20 22.43 -11.70
C LEU A 77 0.91 22.34 -10.63
N SER A 78 1.78 23.33 -10.55
CA SER A 78 2.81 23.41 -9.51
C SER A 78 2.21 23.51 -8.12
N SER A 79 1.21 24.36 -7.90
CA SER A 79 0.54 24.43 -6.59
C SER A 79 -0.21 23.14 -6.24
N GLN A 80 -0.79 22.48 -7.24
CA GLN A 80 -1.42 21.18 -7.04
C GLN A 80 -0.40 20.09 -6.69
N LEU A 81 0.80 20.14 -7.27
CA LEU A 81 1.90 19.23 -6.92
C LEU A 81 2.37 19.47 -5.49
N THR A 82 2.62 20.71 -5.08
CA THR A 82 3.09 21.01 -3.72
C THR A 82 2.09 20.54 -2.67
N VAL A 83 0.79 20.78 -2.87
CA VAL A 83 -0.26 20.30 -1.95
C VAL A 83 -0.29 18.77 -1.88
N LYS A 84 -0.14 18.09 -3.02
CA LYS A 84 -0.09 16.62 -3.03
C LYS A 84 1.16 16.09 -2.34
N ASP A 85 2.32 16.72 -2.52
CA ASP A 85 3.56 16.34 -1.86
C ASP A 85 3.45 16.52 -0.34
N GLU A 86 2.83 17.60 0.13
CA GLU A 86 2.52 17.82 1.55
C GLU A 86 1.59 16.72 2.11
N GLN A 87 0.52 16.39 1.40
CA GLN A 87 -0.39 15.30 1.80
C GLN A 87 0.32 13.95 1.86
N ILE A 88 1.22 13.67 0.91
CA ILE A 88 2.04 12.44 0.91
C ILE A 88 2.98 12.45 2.11
N ALA A 89 3.60 13.58 2.44
CA ALA A 89 4.48 13.69 3.60
C ALA A 89 3.71 13.45 4.92
N GLU A 90 2.52 14.04 5.05
CA GLU A 90 1.67 13.86 6.23
C GLU A 90 1.20 12.40 6.37
N LEU A 91 0.70 11.79 5.29
CA LEU A 91 0.31 10.37 5.29
C LEU A 91 1.48 9.45 5.65
N ASN A 92 2.68 9.71 5.14
CA ASN A 92 3.87 8.95 5.50
C ASN A 92 4.24 9.12 6.98
N GLN A 93 4.06 10.31 7.55
CA GLN A 93 4.27 10.54 8.98
C GLN A 93 3.26 9.76 9.82
N GLN A 94 1.97 9.78 9.46
CA GLN A 94 0.94 9.00 10.14
C GLN A 94 1.22 7.50 10.06
N LEU A 95 1.65 7.01 8.89
CA LEU A 95 1.99 5.60 8.68
C LEU A 95 3.18 5.17 9.57
N LYS A 96 4.22 5.99 9.69
CA LYS A 96 5.34 5.72 10.62
C LYS A 96 4.88 5.67 12.08
N GLN A 97 3.96 6.55 12.48
CA GLN A 97 3.39 6.54 13.83
C GLN A 97 2.56 5.28 14.07
N ALA A 98 1.70 4.90 13.12
CA ALA A 98 0.89 3.69 13.20
C ALA A 98 1.74 2.43 13.29
N GLN A 99 2.81 2.33 12.49
CA GLN A 99 3.78 1.23 12.56
C GLN A 99 4.44 1.15 13.95
N LYS A 100 4.93 2.27 14.47
CA LYS A 100 5.54 2.30 15.81
C LYS A 100 4.56 1.85 16.91
N LEU A 101 3.29 2.25 16.82
CA LEU A 101 2.25 1.82 17.77
C LEU A 101 1.94 0.32 17.62
N ALA A 102 1.90 -0.19 16.39
CA ALA A 102 1.71 -1.61 16.13
C ALA A 102 2.87 -2.44 16.71
N ASP A 103 4.12 -2.01 16.52
CA ASP A 103 5.30 -2.66 17.07
C ASP A 103 5.26 -2.66 18.62
N GLN A 104 4.88 -1.54 19.23
CA GLN A 104 4.71 -1.44 20.69
C GLN A 104 3.61 -2.39 21.19
N ALA A 105 2.47 -2.46 20.49
CA ALA A 105 1.38 -3.35 20.85
C ALA A 105 1.81 -4.83 20.75
N GLN A 106 2.52 -5.21 19.69
CA GLN A 106 3.06 -6.56 19.52
C GLN A 106 4.06 -6.92 20.63
N GLN A 107 4.97 -6.01 20.98
CA GLN A 107 5.92 -6.23 22.07
C GLN A 107 5.23 -6.40 23.42
N LEU A 108 4.20 -5.59 23.71
CA LEU A 108 3.41 -5.71 24.92
C LEU A 108 2.64 -7.03 24.96
N GLN A 109 2.01 -7.42 23.85
CA GLN A 109 1.30 -8.69 23.74
C GLN A 109 2.22 -9.88 24.02
N LEU A 110 3.40 -9.92 23.39
CA LEU A 110 4.39 -10.97 23.63
C LEU A 110 4.84 -11.01 25.09
N LYS A 111 5.11 -9.85 25.70
CA LYS A 111 5.48 -9.76 27.11
C LYS A 111 4.37 -10.30 28.02
N THR A 112 3.11 -9.94 27.75
CA THR A 112 1.97 -10.44 28.54
C THR A 112 1.78 -11.94 28.39
N GLN A 113 2.00 -12.49 27.19
CA GLN A 113 1.91 -13.92 26.94
C GLN A 113 2.99 -14.70 27.69
N LEU A 114 4.25 -14.23 27.65
CA LEU A 114 5.35 -14.82 28.41
C LEU A 114 5.12 -14.77 29.93
N GLN A 115 4.60 -13.65 30.44
CA GLN A 115 4.25 -13.53 31.85
C GLN A 115 3.14 -14.51 32.24
N LEU A 116 2.09 -14.63 31.42
CA LEU A 116 1.00 -15.57 31.65
C LEU A 116 1.51 -17.03 31.68
N GLU A 117 2.35 -17.41 30.72
CA GLU A 117 2.96 -18.74 30.68
C GLU A 117 3.82 -19.00 31.93
N SER A 118 4.59 -18.02 32.39
CA SER A 118 5.40 -18.15 33.60
C SER A 118 4.55 -18.31 34.86
N GLU A 119 3.42 -17.60 34.97
CA GLU A 119 2.50 -17.73 36.10
C GLU A 119 1.75 -19.06 36.04
N GLN A 120 1.34 -19.52 34.85
CA GLN A 120 0.76 -20.85 34.68
C GLN A 120 1.73 -21.97 35.10
N GLN A 121 3.01 -21.86 34.74
CA GLN A 121 4.03 -22.81 35.18
C GLN A 121 4.22 -22.79 36.71
N LYS A 122 4.20 -21.62 37.34
CA LYS A 122 4.27 -21.52 38.81
C LYS A 122 3.06 -22.16 39.48
N VAL A 123 1.85 -21.90 38.98
CA VAL A 123 0.62 -22.51 39.51
C VAL A 123 0.69 -24.03 39.41
N LEU A 124 1.09 -24.57 38.25
CA LEU A 124 1.27 -26.01 38.07
C LEU A 124 2.30 -26.58 39.06
N ALA A 125 3.44 -25.91 39.27
CA ALA A 125 4.45 -26.34 40.23
C ALA A 125 3.89 -26.37 41.66
N LEU A 126 3.15 -25.33 42.07
CA LEU A 126 2.51 -25.27 43.38
C LEU A 126 1.44 -26.36 43.56
N GLU A 127 0.64 -26.64 42.53
CA GLU A 127 -0.32 -27.75 42.55
C GLU A 127 0.36 -29.09 42.73
N THR A 128 1.50 -29.33 42.05
CA THR A 128 2.27 -30.57 42.24
C THR A 128 2.91 -30.69 43.62
N GLU A 129 3.34 -29.57 44.22
CA GLU A 129 3.90 -29.55 45.56
C GLU A 129 2.82 -29.83 46.62
N LEU A 130 1.64 -29.21 46.48
CA LEU A 130 0.49 -29.49 47.34
C LEU A 130 0.04 -30.96 47.26
N GLN A 131 -0.03 -31.54 46.05
CA GLN A 131 -0.37 -32.96 45.89
C GLN A 131 0.68 -33.87 46.54
N GLN A 132 1.97 -33.54 46.44
CA GLN A 132 3.02 -34.32 47.13
C GLN A 132 2.92 -34.19 48.65
N GLU A 133 2.66 -32.99 49.17
CA GLU A 133 2.52 -32.75 50.61
C GLU A 133 1.28 -33.45 51.19
N GLU A 134 0.17 -33.50 50.45
CA GLU A 134 -1.05 -34.24 50.82
C GLU A 134 -0.79 -35.76 50.87
N VAL A 135 -0.15 -36.33 49.84
CA VAL A 135 0.17 -37.77 49.80
C VAL A 135 1.15 -38.17 50.91
N VAL A 136 2.13 -37.31 51.24
CA VAL A 136 3.06 -37.55 52.36
C VAL A 136 2.35 -37.46 53.71
N SER A 137 1.40 -36.54 53.85
CA SER A 137 0.61 -36.37 55.08
C SER A 137 -0.34 -37.54 55.31
N GLU A 138 -1.01 -38.03 54.26
CA GLU A 138 -1.86 -39.23 54.32
C GLU A 138 -1.06 -40.51 54.58
N ALA A 139 0.12 -40.66 53.96
CA ALA A 139 1.00 -41.80 54.22
C ALA A 139 1.50 -41.81 55.68
N SER A 140 1.85 -40.63 56.22
CA SER A 140 2.28 -40.47 57.62
C SER A 140 1.15 -40.77 58.62
N ALA A 141 -0.09 -40.35 58.33
CA ALA A 141 -1.26 -40.66 59.15
C ALA A 141 -1.57 -42.16 59.17
N ASN A 142 -1.51 -42.82 58.01
CA ASN A 142 -1.74 -44.27 57.89
C ASN A 142 -0.63 -45.11 58.55
N ASP A 143 0.63 -44.66 58.52
CA ASP A 143 1.75 -45.33 59.19
C ASP A 143 1.66 -45.18 60.73
N ALA A 144 1.13 -44.06 61.22
CA ALA A 144 0.88 -43.84 62.65
C ALA A 144 -0.25 -44.72 63.20
N GLU A 145 -1.31 -45.00 62.43
CA GLU A 145 -2.38 -45.92 62.83
C GLU A 145 -1.94 -47.39 62.85
N ASN A 146 -1.17 -47.83 61.86
CA ASN A 146 -0.66 -49.20 61.79
C ASN A 146 0.32 -49.53 62.93
N LYS A 147 1.17 -48.57 63.34
CA LYS A 147 2.09 -48.76 64.49
C LYS A 147 1.35 -48.87 65.82
N LYS A 148 0.23 -48.15 66.01
CA LYS A 148 -0.59 -48.25 67.24
C LYS A 148 -1.24 -49.62 67.40
N GLY A 149 -1.64 -50.28 66.31
CA GLY A 149 -2.14 -51.66 66.32
C GLY A 149 -1.04 -52.70 66.50
N PHE A 150 0.16 -52.44 65.99
CA PHE A 150 1.30 -53.35 66.07
C PHE A 150 1.81 -53.55 67.50
N TRP A 151 2.02 -52.47 68.27
CA TRP A 151 2.50 -52.59 69.66
C TRP A 151 1.48 -53.26 70.59
N ARG A 152 0.18 -53.04 70.36
CA ARG A 152 -0.92 -53.67 71.11
C ARG A 152 -0.98 -55.20 70.97
N ARG A 153 -0.42 -55.75 69.88
CA ARG A 153 -0.38 -57.20 69.61
C ARG A 153 0.87 -57.88 70.20
N ILE A 154 1.96 -57.14 70.38
CA ILE A 154 3.24 -57.68 70.88
C ILE A 154 3.34 -57.60 72.41
N PHE A 155 2.67 -56.62 73.04
CA PHE A 155 2.80 -56.36 74.49
C PHE A 155 1.47 -56.37 75.28
N GLY A 156 0.36 -56.79 74.67
CA GLY A 156 -0.93 -56.98 75.32
C GLY A 156 -1.30 -58.45 75.39
#